data_AF-A0A0D7VWW5-F1
#
_entry.id   AF-A0A0D7VWW5-F1
#
_cell.length_a   1.000
_cell.length_b   1.000
_cell.length_c   1.000
_cell.angle_alpha   90.00
_cell.angle_beta   90.00
_cell.angle_gamma   90.00
#
_symmetry.space_group_name_H-M   'P 1'
#
loop_
_entity.id
_entity.type
_entity.pdbx_description
1 polymer ?
#
loop_
_entity_poly.entity_id
_entity_poly.type
_entity_poly.pdbx_seq_one_letter_code
_entity_poly.pdbx_strand_id
1 'polypeptide(L)'
;MKYLLLLLLALKGFSQPKDEIKLPKGGKKIEIKSLTNLYSLYITKNQEVYNDDKKLEYFQDINYTLLDQKNKIPEPWIAQKVLLYADAHTKYKFIDKIKSHITSTFSLFYMTDNIYDLIATSFRFNNFSKKSFLLEEINSLQEEELIESSSITMDISDFANPWWVELERDLYSDNKEVIQGAINQHNHTLITVSPNKALKHKDLLLNDNNLKALIKSNKVLYLDFDDNTYYEDYLDAIQKIKKHQIALEKKQEEKAYVIEVSINLKKHLNQMGVELN
;
A
#
# COMPACT_ATOMS: atom_id res chain seq x y z
N MET A 1 -0.23 36.93 -34.55
CA MET A 1 -0.86 36.50 -33.27
C MET A 1 -1.40 35.07 -33.28
N LYS A 2 -1.93 34.53 -34.40
CA LYS A 2 -2.43 33.13 -34.45
C LYS A 2 -1.34 32.04 -34.35
N TYR A 3 -0.13 32.30 -34.84
CA TYR A 3 0.98 31.32 -34.76
C TYR A 3 1.67 31.26 -33.39
N LEU A 4 1.52 32.29 -32.54
CA LEU A 4 2.06 32.29 -31.17
C LEU A 4 1.23 31.39 -30.24
N LEU A 5 -0.08 31.27 -30.50
CA LEU A 5 -0.98 30.41 -29.73
C LEU A 5 -0.72 28.91 -30.00
N LEU A 6 -0.37 28.56 -31.25
CA LEU A 6 0.01 27.19 -31.65
C LEU A 6 1.36 26.77 -31.07
N LEU A 7 2.31 27.70 -30.91
CA LEU A 7 3.59 27.44 -30.25
C LEU A 7 3.43 27.24 -28.72
N LEU A 8 2.51 27.97 -28.09
CA LEU A 8 2.17 27.81 -26.66
C LEU A 8 1.40 26.51 -26.37
N LEU A 9 0.64 25.98 -27.33
CA LEU A 9 -0.01 24.67 -27.23
C LEU A 9 0.98 23.50 -27.39
N ALA A 10 2.04 23.68 -28.17
CA ALA A 10 3.12 22.69 -28.30
C ALA A 10 4.10 22.68 -27.09
N LEU A 11 4.15 23.78 -26.31
CA LEU A 11 4.95 23.88 -25.08
C LEU A 11 4.24 23.31 -23.83
N LYS A 12 2.97 22.90 -23.94
CA LYS A 12 2.38 21.90 -23.02
C LYS A 12 2.80 20.48 -23.38
N GLY A 13 3.73 20.31 -24.31
CA GLY A 13 4.30 19.04 -24.72
C GLY A 13 5.10 18.40 -23.58
N PHE A 14 4.52 17.33 -23.03
CA PHE A 14 5.18 16.33 -22.21
C PHE A 14 5.79 16.85 -20.90
N SER A 15 5.00 17.41 -19.97
CA SER A 15 5.33 17.10 -18.57
C SER A 15 5.16 15.59 -18.44
N GLN A 16 6.26 14.88 -18.17
CA GLN A 16 6.09 13.47 -17.83
C GLN A 16 5.30 13.43 -16.52
N PRO A 17 4.38 12.48 -16.32
CA PRO A 17 3.65 12.35 -15.05
C PRO A 17 4.59 12.38 -13.83
N LYS A 18 5.84 11.93 -14.04
CA LYS A 18 6.97 11.95 -13.12
C LYS A 18 7.33 13.34 -12.59
N ASP A 19 7.25 14.38 -13.42
CA ASP A 19 7.70 15.74 -13.07
C ASP A 19 6.74 16.44 -12.08
N GLU A 20 5.51 15.94 -11.98
CA GLU A 20 4.47 16.51 -11.11
C GLU A 20 4.40 15.81 -9.75
N ILE A 21 5.01 14.64 -9.60
CA ILE A 21 4.93 13.80 -8.41
C ILE A 21 5.96 14.26 -7.38
N LYS A 22 5.48 14.71 -6.22
CA LYS A 22 6.31 15.00 -5.05
C LYS A 22 6.36 13.78 -4.15
N LEU A 23 7.45 13.03 -4.22
CA LEU A 23 7.58 11.83 -3.40
C LEU A 23 7.66 12.15 -1.90
N PRO A 24 7.11 11.28 -1.05
CA PRO A 24 7.29 11.35 0.40
C PRO A 24 8.75 11.13 0.78
N LYS A 25 9.16 11.68 1.91
CA LYS A 25 10.56 11.63 2.36
C LYS A 25 10.94 10.31 3.03
N GLY A 26 12.24 10.01 3.05
CA GLY A 26 12.83 8.93 3.82
C GLY A 26 13.18 7.69 2.98
N GLY A 27 13.03 6.51 3.58
CA GLY A 27 13.46 5.26 2.93
C GLY A 27 14.98 5.07 2.88
N LYS A 28 15.43 4.13 2.04
CA LYS A 28 16.83 3.77 1.84
C LYS A 28 17.09 3.44 0.38
N LYS A 29 18.33 3.66 -0.07
CA LYS A 29 18.77 3.25 -1.40
C LYS A 29 18.59 1.74 -1.58
N ILE A 30 17.92 1.34 -2.66
CA ILE A 30 17.81 -0.05 -3.10
C ILE A 30 19.03 -0.37 -3.96
N GLU A 31 19.73 -1.45 -3.62
CA GLU A 31 20.74 -2.05 -4.49
C GLU A 31 20.12 -3.20 -5.27
N ILE A 32 20.12 -3.11 -6.60
CA ILE A 32 19.71 -4.20 -7.49
C ILE A 32 20.97 -4.96 -7.91
N LYS A 33 21.23 -6.09 -7.26
CA LYS A 33 22.45 -6.90 -7.42
C LYS A 33 22.35 -8.01 -8.46
N SER A 34 21.15 -8.22 -9.00
CA SER A 34 20.85 -9.27 -9.97
C SER A 34 19.96 -8.71 -11.07
N LEU A 35 19.96 -9.35 -12.24
CA LEU A 35 19.03 -9.03 -13.31
C LEU A 35 17.60 -9.06 -12.75
N THR A 36 16.91 -7.93 -12.87
CA THR A 36 15.60 -7.70 -12.26
C THR A 36 14.77 -6.86 -13.22
N ASN A 37 13.55 -7.31 -13.49
CA ASN A 37 12.59 -6.53 -14.24
C ASN A 37 11.85 -5.56 -13.30
N LEU A 38 11.73 -4.29 -13.68
CA LEU A 38 11.08 -3.26 -12.87
C LEU A 38 9.76 -2.86 -13.53
N TYR A 39 8.67 -2.99 -12.80
CA TYR A 39 7.36 -2.47 -13.18
C TYR A 39 7.09 -1.22 -12.37
N SER A 40 6.98 -0.07 -13.02
CA SER A 40 6.81 1.22 -12.33
C SER A 40 5.39 1.74 -12.47
N LEU A 41 4.80 2.15 -11.36
CA LEU A 41 3.53 2.87 -11.30
C LEU A 41 3.77 4.28 -10.80
N TYR A 42 3.24 5.26 -11.53
CA TYR A 42 3.32 6.68 -11.20
C TYR A 42 1.91 7.17 -10.86
N ILE A 43 1.73 7.74 -9.68
CA ILE A 43 0.44 8.15 -9.15
C ILE A 43 0.51 9.62 -8.77
N THR A 44 -0.30 10.44 -9.43
CA THR A 44 -0.31 11.88 -9.20
C THR A 44 -1.17 12.23 -7.99
N LYS A 45 -1.01 13.47 -7.49
CA LYS A 45 -1.87 14.04 -6.44
C LYS A 45 -3.36 14.07 -6.83
N ASN A 46 -3.66 14.06 -8.13
CA ASN A 46 -5.02 14.12 -8.68
C ASN A 46 -5.61 12.72 -8.91
N GLN A 47 -4.96 11.66 -8.40
CA GLN A 47 -5.36 10.26 -8.55
C GLN A 47 -5.28 9.72 -9.99
N GLU A 48 -4.45 10.32 -10.84
CA GLU A 48 -4.13 9.73 -12.14
C GLU A 48 -3.02 8.70 -12.00
N VAL A 49 -3.13 7.59 -12.74
CA VAL A 49 -2.22 6.45 -12.64
C VAL A 49 -1.59 6.19 -14.00
N TYR A 50 -0.27 5.98 -14.01
CA TYR A 50 0.49 5.70 -15.20
C TYR A 50 1.42 4.51 -14.99
N ASN A 51 1.58 3.70 -16.03
CA ASN A 51 2.70 2.78 -16.16
C ASN A 51 3.64 3.33 -17.25
N ASP A 52 4.79 3.84 -16.82
CA ASP A 52 5.68 4.67 -17.62
C ASP A 52 4.92 5.80 -18.33
N ASP A 53 4.84 5.79 -19.66
CA ASP A 53 4.18 6.85 -20.44
C ASP A 53 2.69 6.57 -20.72
N LYS A 54 2.18 5.42 -20.27
CA LYS A 54 0.79 5.00 -20.52
C LYS A 54 -0.10 5.33 -19.32
N LYS A 55 -1.10 6.20 -19.52
CA LYS A 55 -2.21 6.41 -18.57
C LYS A 55 -3.05 5.13 -18.46
N LEU A 56 -3.37 4.75 -17.23
CA LEU A 56 -4.27 3.64 -16.92
C LEU A 56 -5.64 4.23 -16.60
N GLU A 57 -6.68 3.71 -17.25
CA GLU A 57 -8.05 4.22 -17.11
C GLU A 57 -8.85 3.36 -16.12
N TYR A 58 -8.46 2.09 -15.93
CA TYR A 58 -9.13 1.16 -15.02
C TYR A 58 -8.15 0.57 -14.00
N PHE A 59 -8.63 0.28 -12.79
CA PHE A 59 -7.79 -0.38 -11.78
C PHE A 59 -7.29 -1.76 -12.23
N GLN A 60 -8.07 -2.47 -13.06
CA GLN A 60 -7.71 -3.76 -13.65
C GLN A 60 -6.52 -3.64 -14.62
N ASP A 61 -6.31 -2.48 -15.25
CA ASP A 61 -5.19 -2.25 -16.15
C ASP A 61 -3.84 -2.43 -15.45
N ILE A 62 -3.78 -2.16 -14.14
CA ILE A 62 -2.57 -2.38 -13.32
C ILE A 62 -2.17 -3.85 -13.37
N ASN A 63 -3.12 -4.76 -13.12
CA ASN A 63 -2.85 -6.19 -13.17
C ASN A 63 -2.54 -6.66 -14.60
N TYR A 64 -3.30 -6.18 -15.60
CA TYR A 64 -3.10 -6.58 -16.99
C TYR A 64 -1.74 -6.15 -17.54
N THR A 65 -1.33 -4.91 -17.30
CA THR A 65 -0.01 -4.41 -17.74
C THR A 65 1.13 -5.09 -16.97
N LEU A 66 0.95 -5.37 -15.68
CA LEU A 66 1.92 -6.10 -14.86
C LEU A 66 2.15 -7.53 -15.38
N LEU A 67 1.06 -8.26 -15.69
CA LEU A 67 1.11 -9.61 -16.24
C LEU A 67 1.67 -9.63 -17.67
N ASP A 68 1.29 -8.68 -18.52
CA ASP A 68 1.86 -8.53 -19.86
C ASP A 68 3.37 -8.31 -19.80
N GLN A 69 3.86 -7.42 -18.93
CA GLN A 69 5.30 -7.23 -18.74
C GLN A 69 5.97 -8.49 -18.18
N LYS A 70 5.32 -9.21 -17.26
CA LYS A 70 5.82 -10.49 -16.73
C LYS A 70 6.01 -11.53 -17.83
N ASN A 71 5.02 -11.68 -18.70
CA ASN A 71 5.01 -12.69 -19.77
C ASN A 71 6.04 -12.39 -20.86
N LYS A 72 6.54 -11.15 -20.93
CA LYS A 72 7.64 -10.72 -21.83
C LYS A 72 9.02 -10.96 -21.24
N ILE A 73 9.13 -11.36 -19.98
CA ILE A 73 10.42 -11.69 -19.36
C ILE A 73 10.93 -13.00 -19.99
N PRO A 74 12.11 -13.01 -20.61
CA PRO A 74 12.59 -14.17 -21.36
C PRO A 74 12.89 -15.38 -20.47
N GLU A 75 13.23 -15.13 -19.20
CA GLU A 75 13.73 -16.14 -18.28
C GLU A 75 12.93 -16.14 -16.97
N PRO A 76 12.30 -17.27 -16.58
CA PRO A 76 11.42 -17.33 -15.39
C PRO A 76 12.08 -16.99 -14.05
N TRP A 77 13.41 -17.06 -13.96
CA TRP A 77 14.18 -16.75 -12.75
C TRP A 77 14.46 -15.25 -12.58
N ILE A 78 14.23 -14.42 -13.61
CA ILE A 78 14.36 -12.97 -13.49
C ILE A 78 13.22 -12.46 -12.61
N ALA A 79 13.58 -11.95 -11.43
CA ALA A 79 12.61 -11.39 -10.50
C ALA A 79 11.97 -10.13 -11.11
N GLN A 80 10.65 -10.00 -10.94
CA GLN A 80 9.93 -8.76 -11.21
C GLN A 80 9.66 -8.04 -9.89
N LYS A 81 10.00 -6.75 -9.83
CA LYS A 81 9.74 -5.86 -8.69
C LYS A 81 8.80 -4.74 -9.13
N VAL A 82 7.88 -4.37 -8.26
CA VAL A 82 6.95 -3.25 -8.48
C VAL A 82 7.46 -2.03 -7.73
N LEU A 83 7.58 -0.91 -8.42
CA LEU A 83 7.96 0.38 -7.86
C LEU A 83 6.74 1.30 -7.87
N LEU A 84 6.35 1.79 -6.71
CA LEU A 84 5.22 2.70 -6.54
C LEU A 84 5.73 4.12 -6.29
N TYR A 85 5.64 4.98 -7.30
CA TYR A 85 5.94 6.40 -7.23
C TYR A 85 4.64 7.18 -7.05
N ALA A 86 4.22 7.40 -5.80
CA ALA A 86 3.00 8.14 -5.50
C ALA A 86 3.31 9.50 -4.87
N ASP A 87 2.52 10.51 -5.26
CA ASP A 87 2.59 11.83 -4.64
C ASP A 87 2.27 11.75 -3.14
N ALA A 88 3.04 12.48 -2.34
CA ALA A 88 2.90 12.56 -0.91
C ALA A 88 1.46 12.89 -0.46
N HIS A 89 0.74 13.71 -1.25
CA HIS A 89 -0.60 14.20 -0.94
C HIS A 89 -1.71 13.40 -1.63
N THR A 90 -1.42 12.25 -2.24
CA THR A 90 -2.48 11.33 -2.67
C THR A 90 -3.12 10.69 -1.44
N LYS A 91 -4.44 10.56 -1.42
CA LYS A 91 -5.16 9.91 -0.30
C LYS A 91 -4.76 8.44 -0.18
N TYR A 92 -4.54 7.98 1.05
CA TYR A 92 -4.14 6.59 1.31
C TYR A 92 -5.18 5.58 0.80
N LYS A 93 -6.47 5.87 0.94
CA LYS A 93 -7.57 5.02 0.42
C LYS A 93 -7.40 4.69 -1.06
N PHE A 94 -6.98 5.67 -1.87
CA PHE A 94 -6.69 5.44 -3.27
C PHE A 94 -5.47 4.53 -3.47
N ILE A 95 -4.40 4.74 -2.69
CA ILE A 95 -3.20 3.89 -2.72
C ILE A 95 -3.50 2.46 -2.28
N ASP A 96 -4.32 2.25 -1.25
CA ASP A 96 -4.76 0.93 -0.79
C ASP A 96 -5.52 0.18 -1.88
N LYS A 97 -6.40 0.91 -2.60
CA LYS A 97 -7.10 0.39 -3.77
C LYS A 97 -6.13 -0.01 -4.88
N ILE A 98 -5.17 0.84 -5.25
CA ILE A 98 -4.11 0.50 -6.21
C ILE A 98 -3.37 -0.78 -5.80
N LYS A 99 -2.96 -0.88 -4.53
CA LYS A 99 -2.28 -2.06 -4.00
C LYS A 99 -3.11 -3.32 -4.21
N SER A 100 -4.44 -3.26 -4.05
CA SER A 100 -5.33 -4.43 -4.19
C SER A 100 -5.38 -5.03 -5.61
N HIS A 101 -4.94 -4.26 -6.61
CA HIS A 101 -4.81 -4.70 -8.00
C HIS A 101 -3.37 -5.12 -8.37
N ILE A 102 -2.42 -5.03 -7.44
CA ILE A 102 -1.08 -5.61 -7.58
C ILE A 102 -1.12 -7.04 -7.02
N THR A 103 -0.88 -8.04 -7.86
CA THR A 103 -0.98 -9.45 -7.44
C THR A 103 0.12 -9.85 -6.46
N SER A 104 -0.21 -10.75 -5.52
CA SER A 104 0.54 -11.09 -4.30
C SER A 104 1.92 -11.74 -4.49
N THR A 105 2.41 -11.88 -5.73
CA THR A 105 3.68 -12.56 -6.03
C THR A 105 4.88 -11.62 -6.25
N PHE A 106 4.68 -10.31 -6.14
CA PHE A 106 5.70 -9.33 -6.48
C PHE A 106 6.16 -8.49 -5.29
N SER A 107 7.47 -8.22 -5.24
CA SER A 107 8.03 -7.30 -4.24
C SER A 107 7.66 -5.87 -4.58
N LEU A 108 6.85 -5.22 -3.75
CA LEU A 108 6.49 -3.80 -3.86
C LEU A 108 7.49 -2.93 -3.11
N PHE A 109 7.92 -1.86 -3.75
CA PHE A 109 8.76 -0.82 -3.18
C PHE A 109 8.03 0.51 -3.24
N TYR A 110 7.86 1.13 -2.09
CA TYR A 110 7.29 2.46 -1.97
C TYR A 110 8.39 3.50 -2.16
N MET A 111 8.41 4.15 -3.31
CA MET A 111 9.49 5.04 -3.70
C MET A 111 9.41 6.36 -2.93
N THR A 112 10.57 6.90 -2.55
CA THR A 112 10.70 8.06 -1.65
C THR A 112 11.81 9.00 -2.12
N ASP A 113 11.84 10.21 -1.55
CA ASP A 113 12.82 11.29 -1.76
C ASP A 113 12.91 11.82 -3.20
N ASN A 114 13.46 11.05 -4.14
CA ASN A 114 13.77 11.48 -5.49
C ASN A 114 13.31 10.44 -6.52
N ILE A 115 12.54 10.87 -7.53
CA ILE A 115 12.03 10.00 -8.59
C ILE A 115 13.12 9.44 -9.51
N TYR A 116 14.28 10.09 -9.56
CA TYR A 116 15.42 9.64 -10.37
C TYR A 116 16.34 8.66 -9.61
N ASP A 117 16.21 8.58 -8.29
CA ASP A 117 16.99 7.66 -7.47
C ASP A 117 16.13 6.48 -7.03
N LEU A 118 16.75 5.31 -6.90
CA LEU A 118 16.09 4.13 -6.32
C LEU A 118 16.14 4.19 -4.79
N ILE A 119 15.45 5.16 -4.20
CA ILE A 119 15.27 5.29 -2.75
C ILE A 119 13.84 4.84 -2.43
N ALA A 120 13.71 3.90 -1.49
CA ALA A 120 12.40 3.39 -1.13
C ALA A 120 12.30 2.94 0.31
N THR A 121 11.07 2.82 0.75
CA THR A 121 10.71 1.99 1.90
C THR A 121 10.06 0.70 1.39
N SER A 122 10.58 -0.45 1.83
CA SER A 122 9.84 -1.71 1.71
C SER A 122 9.08 -1.97 3.01
N PHE A 123 7.80 -2.29 2.88
CA PHE A 123 7.00 -2.80 3.97
C PHE A 123 6.22 -3.99 3.46
N ARG A 124 6.09 -5.01 4.30
CA ARG A 124 5.29 -6.16 3.93
C ARG A 124 3.83 -5.70 3.95
N PHE A 125 3.21 -5.71 2.79
CA PHE A 125 1.78 -5.57 2.65
C PHE A 125 1.28 -6.96 2.25
N ASN A 126 0.27 -7.46 2.95
CA ASN A 126 -0.45 -8.62 2.48
C ASN A 126 -1.65 -8.08 1.74
N ASN A 127 -1.79 -8.50 0.48
CA ASN A 127 -2.95 -8.15 -0.29
C ASN A 127 -3.68 -9.42 -0.72
N PHE A 128 -4.99 -9.37 -0.54
CA PHE A 128 -5.89 -10.29 -1.19
C PHE A 128 -6.26 -9.64 -2.51
N SER A 129 -5.76 -10.19 -3.62
CA SER A 129 -6.00 -9.58 -4.93
C SER A 129 -7.49 -9.57 -5.22
N LYS A 130 -8.03 -8.41 -5.55
CA LYS A 130 -9.43 -8.30 -6.00
C LYS A 130 -9.55 -8.92 -7.38
N LYS A 131 -10.12 -10.13 -7.48
CA LYS A 131 -10.61 -10.69 -8.76
C LYS A 131 -12.02 -10.15 -9.02
N SER A 132 -12.14 -8.87 -9.40
CA SER A 132 -13.41 -8.34 -9.91
C SER A 132 -13.46 -8.49 -11.42
N PHE A 133 -14.54 -9.05 -11.93
CA PHE A 133 -14.82 -9.12 -13.38
C PHE A 133 -15.42 -7.82 -13.94
N LEU A 134 -15.87 -6.91 -13.07
CA LEU A 134 -16.37 -5.58 -13.46
C LEU A 134 -15.19 -4.61 -13.52
N LEU A 135 -15.02 -3.96 -14.68
CA LEU A 135 -14.06 -2.87 -14.88
C LEU A 135 -14.43 -1.70 -13.95
N GLU A 136 -13.44 -1.21 -13.22
CA GLU A 136 -13.60 -0.11 -12.28
C GLU A 136 -12.73 1.05 -12.73
N GLU A 137 -13.36 2.17 -13.10
CA GLU A 137 -12.68 3.36 -13.61
C GLU A 137 -11.83 4.03 -12.51
N ILE A 138 -10.67 4.53 -12.92
CA ILE A 138 -9.82 5.39 -12.12
C ILE A 138 -10.32 6.81 -12.32
N ASN A 139 -11.19 7.23 -11.40
CA ASN A 139 -11.70 8.59 -11.35
C ASN A 139 -10.63 9.54 -10.80
N SER A 140 -10.59 10.76 -11.31
CA SER A 140 -9.80 11.84 -10.70
C SER A 140 -10.40 12.24 -9.35
N LEU A 141 -9.61 12.91 -8.50
CA LEU A 141 -10.05 13.36 -7.17
C LEU A 141 -11.36 14.18 -7.20
N GLN A 142 -11.61 14.93 -8.28
CA GLN A 142 -12.84 15.74 -8.44
C GLN A 142 -14.08 14.89 -8.77
N GLU A 143 -13.89 13.73 -9.36
CA GLU A 143 -14.97 12.80 -9.77
C GLU A 143 -15.31 11.81 -8.64
N GLU A 144 -14.34 11.49 -7.77
CA GLU A 144 -14.54 10.58 -6.63
C GLU A 144 -15.45 11.16 -5.53
N GLU A 145 -15.54 12.49 -5.39
CA GLU A 145 -16.43 13.17 -4.43
C GLU A 145 -17.95 13.00 -4.73
N LEU A 146 -18.31 12.45 -5.90
CA LEU A 146 -19.70 12.31 -6.35
C LEU A 146 -20.23 10.87 -6.34
N ILE A 147 -19.39 9.87 -6.06
CA ILE A 147 -19.77 8.45 -6.20
C ILE A 147 -19.25 7.63 -5.00
N GLU A 148 -20.15 7.26 -4.09
CA GLU A 148 -19.91 6.15 -3.16
C GLU A 148 -20.94 5.03 -3.33
N SER A 149 -20.45 3.88 -3.81
CA SER A 149 -20.53 2.57 -3.14
C SER A 149 -20.64 1.42 -4.14
N SER A 150 -19.73 0.44 -4.01
CA SER A 150 -19.97 -0.93 -4.48
C SER A 150 -19.32 -1.94 -3.54
N SER A 151 -19.93 -3.11 -3.42
CA SER A 151 -19.48 -4.25 -2.61
C SER A 151 -18.57 -5.17 -3.43
N ILE A 152 -17.65 -5.85 -2.74
CA ILE A 152 -16.59 -6.67 -3.33
C ILE A 152 -16.62 -8.03 -2.65
N THR A 153 -16.51 -9.11 -3.43
CA THR A 153 -16.32 -10.48 -2.96
C THR A 153 -14.85 -10.89 -3.02
N MET A 154 -14.40 -11.70 -2.06
CA MET A 154 -13.00 -12.07 -1.83
C MET A 154 -12.75 -13.53 -2.23
N ASP A 155 -11.53 -13.85 -2.70
CA ASP A 155 -11.08 -15.20 -3.05
C ASP A 155 -9.69 -15.44 -2.45
N ILE A 156 -9.45 -16.62 -1.87
CA ILE A 156 -8.30 -16.96 -1.02
C ILE A 156 -7.37 -17.93 -1.79
N SER A 157 -6.05 -17.71 -1.73
CA SER A 157 -5.04 -18.64 -2.27
C SER A 157 -4.14 -19.17 -1.16
N ASP A 158 -3.96 -20.49 -1.11
CA ASP A 158 -3.19 -21.21 -0.08
C ASP A 158 -1.68 -21.26 -0.34
N PHE A 159 -0.88 -21.10 0.72
CA PHE A 159 0.53 -21.53 0.79
C PHE A 159 0.83 -22.06 2.21
N ALA A 160 1.68 -23.09 2.33
CA ALA A 160 2.10 -23.72 3.59
C ALA A 160 3.15 -22.88 4.33
N ASN A 161 2.91 -22.49 5.60
CA ASN A 161 3.51 -21.22 6.05
C ASN A 161 3.43 -21.01 7.62
N PRO A 162 4.40 -20.32 8.28
CA PRO A 162 4.44 -19.91 9.70
C PRO A 162 3.13 -19.37 10.34
N TRP A 163 3.06 -19.33 11.68
CA TRP A 163 1.84 -18.96 12.46
C TRP A 163 1.13 -17.68 12.00
N TRP A 164 1.88 -16.65 11.58
CA TRP A 164 1.31 -15.38 11.12
C TRP A 164 0.52 -15.51 9.80
N VAL A 165 0.72 -16.60 9.06
CA VAL A 165 0.03 -16.88 7.81
C VAL A 165 -1.32 -17.49 8.08
N GLU A 166 -1.38 -18.41 9.05
CA GLU A 166 -2.65 -18.98 9.51
C GLU A 166 -3.52 -17.85 10.05
N LEU A 167 -2.95 -16.95 10.87
CA LEU A 167 -3.62 -15.73 11.31
C LEU A 167 -4.15 -14.90 10.13
N GLU A 168 -3.32 -14.62 9.12
CA GLU A 168 -3.73 -13.82 7.96
C GLU A 168 -4.78 -14.52 7.09
N ARG A 169 -4.68 -15.82 6.88
CA ARG A 169 -5.70 -16.60 6.17
C ARG A 169 -7.03 -16.52 6.90
N ASP A 170 -7.00 -16.72 8.22
CA ASP A 170 -8.20 -16.82 9.05
C ASP A 170 -8.89 -15.45 9.20
N LEU A 171 -8.11 -14.36 9.27
CA LEU A 171 -8.63 -12.97 9.28
C LEU A 171 -9.46 -12.61 8.05
N TYR A 172 -9.19 -13.24 6.91
CA TYR A 172 -9.87 -13.00 5.64
C TYR A 172 -10.85 -14.12 5.28
N SER A 173 -11.13 -15.04 6.21
CA SER A 173 -12.19 -16.02 6.03
C SER A 173 -13.57 -15.35 6.08
N ASP A 174 -14.58 -15.99 5.49
CA ASP A 174 -15.98 -15.55 5.60
C ASP A 174 -16.67 -16.07 6.89
N ASN A 175 -15.90 -16.59 7.86
CA ASN A 175 -16.42 -17.16 9.09
C ASN A 175 -16.03 -16.34 10.33
N LYS A 176 -17.03 -15.75 10.98
CA LYS A 176 -16.85 -14.88 12.16
C LYS A 176 -16.11 -15.59 13.30
N GLU A 177 -16.45 -16.84 13.56
CA GLU A 177 -15.87 -17.61 14.66
C GLU A 177 -14.39 -17.93 14.41
N VAL A 178 -14.04 -18.20 13.15
CA VAL A 178 -12.65 -18.42 12.71
C VAL A 178 -11.83 -17.15 12.89
N ILE A 179 -12.34 -16.01 12.40
CA ILE A 179 -11.69 -14.70 12.57
C ILE A 179 -11.47 -14.38 14.05
N GLN A 180 -12.54 -14.49 14.87
CA GLN A 180 -12.47 -14.17 16.29
C GLN A 180 -11.51 -15.11 17.03
N GLY A 181 -11.52 -16.40 16.67
CA GLY A 181 -10.57 -17.38 17.16
C GLY A 181 -9.13 -16.96 16.88
N ALA A 182 -8.82 -16.58 15.64
CA ALA A 182 -7.49 -16.15 15.23
C ALA A 182 -7.02 -14.86 15.93
N ILE A 183 -7.90 -13.86 16.05
CA ILE A 183 -7.62 -12.62 16.80
C ILE A 183 -7.31 -12.92 18.27
N ASN A 184 -8.04 -13.86 18.89
CA ASN A 184 -7.90 -14.18 20.30
C ASN A 184 -6.70 -15.08 20.63
N GLN A 185 -6.08 -15.73 19.64
CA GLN A 185 -4.89 -16.57 19.83
C GLN A 185 -3.67 -15.79 20.30
N HIS A 186 -3.62 -14.49 19.99
CA HIS A 186 -2.46 -13.65 20.21
C HIS A 186 -2.85 -12.33 20.87
N ASN A 187 -2.03 -11.86 21.81
CA ASN A 187 -2.17 -10.50 22.29
C ASN A 187 -1.90 -9.52 21.14
N HIS A 188 -2.88 -8.68 20.88
CA HIS A 188 -2.87 -7.76 19.76
C HIS A 188 -3.25 -6.37 20.22
N THR A 189 -2.90 -5.39 19.39
CA THR A 189 -3.36 -4.03 19.58
C THR A 189 -3.58 -3.33 18.24
N LEU A 190 -4.52 -2.39 18.20
CA LEU A 190 -4.79 -1.51 17.08
C LEU A 190 -4.09 -0.16 17.26
N ILE A 191 -3.38 0.28 16.23
CA ILE A 191 -2.92 1.65 16.06
C ILE A 191 -3.57 2.23 14.81
N THR A 192 -4.09 3.44 14.94
CA THR A 192 -4.66 4.19 13.82
C THR A 192 -3.67 5.27 13.37
N VAL A 193 -3.39 5.30 12.08
CA VAL A 193 -2.69 6.40 11.42
C VAL A 193 -3.71 7.46 11.04
N SER A 194 -3.47 8.68 11.49
CA SER A 194 -4.27 9.86 11.22
C SER A 194 -3.47 10.88 10.38
N PRO A 195 -4.15 11.86 9.75
CA PRO A 195 -3.49 12.96 9.07
C PRO A 195 -2.45 13.67 9.94
N ASN A 196 -1.45 14.28 9.30
CA ASN A 196 -0.32 14.96 9.95
C ASN A 196 0.59 14.00 10.75
N LYS A 197 0.80 12.79 10.22
CA LYS A 197 1.75 11.80 10.74
C LYS A 197 1.46 11.37 12.18
N ALA A 198 0.21 11.50 12.59
CA ALA A 198 -0.25 11.17 13.93
C ALA A 198 -0.53 9.67 14.03
N LEU A 199 -0.03 9.04 15.11
CA LEU A 199 -0.32 7.66 15.46
C LEU A 199 -1.14 7.66 16.73
N LYS A 200 -2.26 6.93 16.75
CA LYS A 200 -3.16 6.86 17.90
C LYS A 200 -3.36 5.42 18.35
N HIS A 201 -3.50 5.23 19.65
CA HIS A 201 -4.01 4.00 20.25
C HIS A 201 -5.08 4.38 21.26
N LYS A 202 -6.31 3.89 21.08
CA LYS A 202 -7.47 4.26 21.94
C LYS A 202 -7.60 5.79 22.09
N ASP A 203 -7.57 6.48 20.95
CA ASP A 203 -7.62 7.95 20.83
C ASP A 203 -6.44 8.74 21.45
N LEU A 204 -5.47 8.08 22.07
CA LEU A 204 -4.28 8.71 22.62
C LEU A 204 -3.17 8.79 21.57
N LEU A 205 -2.62 10.00 21.39
CA LEU A 205 -1.45 10.21 20.53
C LEU A 205 -0.23 9.48 21.07
N LEU A 206 0.42 8.72 20.19
CA LEU A 206 1.62 7.96 20.48
C LEU A 206 2.86 8.78 20.16
N ASN A 207 3.79 8.81 21.12
CA ASN A 207 5.17 9.23 20.88
C ASN A 207 6.07 7.99 20.68
N ASP A 208 7.35 8.21 20.35
CA ASP A 208 8.33 7.14 20.10
C ASP A 208 8.45 6.13 21.26
N ASN A 209 8.33 6.57 22.51
CA ASN A 209 8.45 5.69 23.67
C ASN A 209 7.23 4.77 23.80
N ASN A 210 6.02 5.35 23.70
CA ASN A 210 4.78 4.59 23.81
C ASN A 210 4.57 3.66 22.61
N LEU A 211 4.94 4.11 21.40
CA LEU A 211 4.94 3.27 20.20
C LEU A 211 5.87 2.06 20.36
N LYS A 212 7.11 2.28 20.81
CA LYS A 212 8.05 1.19 21.08
C LYS A 212 7.52 0.21 22.13
N ALA A 213 6.90 0.72 23.19
CA ALA A 213 6.29 -0.12 24.22
C ALA A 213 5.20 -1.02 23.64
N LEU A 214 4.29 -0.48 22.81
CA LEU A 214 3.25 -1.24 22.14
C LEU A 214 3.80 -2.31 21.20
N ILE A 215 4.82 -1.98 20.40
CA ILE A 215 5.48 -2.95 19.50
C ILE A 215 6.12 -4.09 20.29
N LYS A 216 6.64 -3.84 21.49
CA LYS A 216 7.27 -4.86 22.33
C LYS A 216 6.26 -5.70 23.11
N SER A 217 5.16 -5.10 23.57
CA SER A 217 4.20 -5.75 24.47
C SER A 217 3.18 -6.63 23.75
N ASN A 218 3.12 -6.59 22.42
CA ASN A 218 2.11 -7.29 21.63
C ASN A 218 2.76 -8.27 20.65
N LYS A 219 2.09 -9.40 20.39
CA LYS A 219 2.51 -10.33 19.35
C LYS A 219 2.06 -9.85 17.98
N VAL A 220 0.90 -9.20 17.90
CA VAL A 220 0.34 -8.63 16.67
C VAL A 220 0.06 -7.14 16.85
N LEU A 221 0.39 -6.34 15.84
CA LEU A 221 0.07 -4.93 15.77
C LEU A 221 -0.76 -4.69 14.52
N TYR A 222 -2.04 -4.38 14.69
CA TYR A 222 -2.90 -3.96 13.58
C TYR A 222 -2.68 -2.47 13.31
N LEU A 223 -2.48 -2.12 12.04
CA LEU A 223 -2.30 -0.75 11.59
C LEU A 223 -3.49 -0.36 10.71
N ASP A 224 -4.37 0.49 11.24
CA ASP A 224 -5.53 1.05 10.56
C ASP A 224 -5.26 2.50 10.12
N PHE A 225 -6.08 3.02 9.22
CA PHE A 225 -5.93 4.33 8.62
C PHE A 225 -7.25 5.08 8.64
N ASP A 226 -7.21 6.33 9.06
CA ASP A 226 -8.34 7.24 8.91
C ASP A 226 -8.57 7.56 7.43
N ASP A 227 -9.82 7.80 7.03
CA ASP A 227 -10.21 8.07 5.63
C ASP A 227 -9.46 9.26 5.02
N ASN A 228 -9.05 10.21 5.86
CA ASN A 228 -8.39 11.44 5.42
C ASN A 228 -6.86 11.35 5.33
N THR A 229 -6.28 10.22 5.68
CA THR A 229 -4.83 9.99 5.72
C THR A 229 -4.20 10.14 4.34
N TYR A 230 -3.09 10.86 4.24
CA TYR A 230 -2.32 10.97 2.99
C TYR A 230 -1.27 9.87 2.89
N TYR A 231 -0.78 9.62 1.67
CA TYR A 231 0.25 8.63 1.41
C TYR A 231 1.54 8.89 2.19
N GLU A 232 1.91 10.15 2.41
CA GLU A 232 3.08 10.46 3.25
C GLU A 232 2.88 10.12 4.73
N ASP A 233 1.66 10.22 5.25
CA ASP A 233 1.35 9.86 6.64
C ASP A 233 1.48 8.34 6.83
N TYR A 234 0.96 7.58 5.86
CA TYR A 234 1.13 6.12 5.76
C TYR A 234 2.61 5.72 5.78
N LEU A 235 3.43 6.34 4.93
CA LEU A 235 4.85 5.99 4.85
C LEU A 235 5.63 6.40 6.09
N ASP A 236 5.33 7.56 6.68
CA ASP A 236 5.96 7.98 7.92
C ASP A 236 5.65 6.98 9.05
N ALA A 237 4.40 6.54 9.20
CA ALA A 237 3.99 5.53 10.17
C ALA A 237 4.77 4.23 10.02
N ILE A 238 4.82 3.69 8.80
CA ILE A 238 5.55 2.47 8.47
C ILE A 238 7.04 2.59 8.76
N GLN A 239 7.65 3.72 8.37
CA GLN A 239 9.08 3.97 8.61
C GLN A 239 9.40 4.04 10.11
N LYS A 240 8.55 4.71 10.91
CA LYS A 240 8.67 4.77 12.37
C LYS A 240 8.56 3.38 13.01
N ILE A 241 7.55 2.60 12.64
CA ILE A 241 7.36 1.23 13.15
C ILE A 241 8.58 0.35 12.80
N LYS A 242 9.01 0.37 11.54
CA LYS A 242 10.17 -0.40 11.06
C LYS A 242 11.45 0.00 11.79
N LYS A 243 11.66 1.29 12.07
CA LYS A 243 12.80 1.79 12.86
C LYS A 243 12.81 1.17 14.26
N HIS A 244 11.66 1.12 14.94
CA HIS A 244 11.55 0.48 16.25
C HIS A 244 11.75 -1.03 16.20
N GLN A 245 11.16 -1.72 15.22
CA GLN A 245 11.35 -3.17 15.04
C GLN A 245 12.82 -3.53 14.80
N ILE A 246 13.54 -2.78 13.96
CA ILE A 246 14.99 -2.97 13.74
C ILE A 246 15.77 -2.73 15.03
N ALA A 247 15.41 -1.71 15.81
CA ALA A 247 16.07 -1.41 17.08
C ALA A 247 15.87 -2.51 18.14
N LEU A 248 14.69 -3.14 18.18
CA LEU A 248 14.39 -4.28 19.06
C LEU A 248 15.12 -5.55 18.59
N GLU A 249 15.10 -5.82 17.29
CA GLU A 249 15.78 -6.98 16.68
C GLU A 249 17.29 -6.96 16.92
N LYS A 250 17.94 -5.79 16.80
CA LYS A 250 19.37 -5.62 17.14
C LYS A 250 19.70 -5.97 18.60
N LYS A 251 18.70 -5.87 19.49
CA LYS A 251 18.81 -6.20 20.91
C LYS A 251 18.27 -7.60 21.23
N GLN A 252 17.84 -8.36 20.21
CA GLN A 252 17.18 -9.66 20.37
C GLN A 252 15.93 -9.58 21.27
N GLU A 253 15.25 -8.43 21.26
CA GLU A 253 13.99 -8.23 21.97
C GLU A 253 12.81 -8.65 21.08
N GLU A 254 11.73 -9.14 21.70
CA GLU A 254 10.46 -9.43 21.02
C GLU A 254 9.93 -8.18 20.28
N LYS A 255 9.32 -8.43 19.12
CA LYS A 255 8.70 -7.42 18.27
C LYS A 255 7.37 -7.94 17.73
N ALA A 256 6.36 -7.09 17.71
CA ALA A 256 5.08 -7.39 17.11
C ALA A 256 5.23 -7.68 15.61
N TYR A 257 4.47 -8.66 15.16
CA TYR A 257 4.15 -8.84 13.76
C TYR A 257 3.10 -7.80 13.35
N VAL A 258 3.37 -7.02 12.31
CA VAL A 258 2.50 -5.89 11.94
C VAL A 258 1.61 -6.30 10.78
N ILE A 259 0.30 -6.14 10.96
CA ILE A 259 -0.72 -6.40 9.95
C ILE A 259 -1.37 -5.08 9.57
N GLU A 260 -1.24 -4.71 8.30
CA GLU A 260 -1.97 -3.59 7.74
C GLU A 260 -3.45 -3.96 7.57
N VAL A 261 -4.35 -3.15 8.12
CA VAL A 261 -5.79 -3.33 7.97
C VAL A 261 -6.21 -2.59 6.71
N SER A 262 -6.29 -3.31 5.58
CA SER A 262 -6.78 -2.75 4.32
C SER A 262 -8.24 -2.29 4.48
N ILE A 263 -8.68 -1.39 3.60
CA ILE A 263 -10.06 -0.88 3.61
C ILE A 263 -11.07 -2.01 3.39
N ASN A 264 -10.72 -2.98 2.54
CA ASN A 264 -11.55 -4.15 2.31
C ASN A 264 -11.64 -5.03 3.56
N LEU A 265 -10.52 -5.29 4.24
CA LEU A 265 -10.52 -6.04 5.51
C LEU A 265 -11.34 -5.31 6.57
N LYS A 266 -11.14 -4.00 6.73
CA LYS A 266 -11.91 -3.17 7.67
C LYS A 266 -13.42 -3.29 7.43
N LYS A 267 -13.84 -3.15 6.16
CA LYS A 267 -15.24 -3.31 5.76
C LYS A 267 -15.77 -4.70 6.07
N HIS A 268 -14.99 -5.75 5.78
CA HIS A 268 -15.35 -7.14 6.06
C HIS A 268 -15.55 -7.40 7.55
N LEU A 269 -14.57 -7.03 8.37
CA LEU A 269 -14.65 -7.18 9.83
C LEU A 269 -15.85 -6.42 10.42
N ASN A 270 -16.09 -5.19 9.96
CA ASN A 270 -17.25 -4.39 10.38
C ASN A 270 -18.58 -5.04 10.00
N GLN A 271 -18.70 -5.59 8.79
CA GLN A 271 -19.91 -6.30 8.34
C GLN A 271 -20.21 -7.54 9.19
N MET A 272 -19.17 -8.17 9.72
CA MET A 272 -19.29 -9.33 10.60
C MET A 272 -19.44 -8.94 12.08
N GLY A 273 -19.33 -7.65 12.43
CA GLY A 273 -19.33 -7.17 13.81
C GLY A 273 -18.17 -7.75 14.62
N VAL A 274 -16.97 -7.75 14.03
CA VAL A 274 -15.70 -8.11 14.67
C VAL A 274 -14.88 -6.83 14.87
N GLU A 275 -14.40 -6.61 16.09
CA GLU A 275 -13.59 -5.44 16.44
C GLU A 275 -12.13 -5.85 16.70
N LEU A 276 -11.20 -5.04 16.21
CA LEU A 276 -9.78 -5.13 16.55
C LEU A 276 -9.52 -4.18 17.74
N ASN A 277 -8.99 -4.70 18.83
CA ASN A 277 -8.65 -3.92 20.04
C ASN A 277 -7.21 -3.42 20.02
#